data_AF-A0A2U1Y8Y2-F1
#
_entry.id   AF-A0A2U1Y8Y2-F1
#
_cell.length_a   1.000
_cell.length_b   1.000
_cell.length_c   1.000
_cell.angle_alpha   90.00
_cell.angle_beta   90.00
_cell.angle_gamma   90.00
#
_symmetry.space_group_name_H-M   'P 1'
#
loop_
_entity.id
_entity.type
_entity.pdbx_description
1 polymer ?
#
loop_
_entity_poly.entity_id
_entity_poly.type
_entity_poly.pdbx_seq_one_letter_code
_entity_poly.pdbx_strand_id
1 'polypeptide(L)'
;MSDDILDSLDWRGEPVDCTTCTHRDRRLAPETAAIPAGGKLAGHCLPLKACVQDRYAKRIQRFFEWNPDLAAGHLDHPYFEVRANAARFAPIFQLPRLMNDPDETVRSVLARRLPRRLLLKLRDDPDREVRIAVAARLEDADLAPLMRDPDCSVRLRVVRRIPDGMLPAMMHDEDPEVRVEVARRLSMDWLPSLAWDDSPRVRLVVAQRLPTSKLHVLLQDADWMVRLAVAGRIDAGQLGPLLDDPEEEVRAIARQRAAGLAIANDLPPL
;
A
#
# COMPACT_ATOMS: atom_id res chain seq x y z
N MET A 1 -21.76 10.96 7.37
CA MET A 1 -22.16 12.23 6.71
C MET A 1 -21.99 12.00 5.21
N SER A 2 -23.03 12.25 4.42
CA SER A 2 -23.08 11.85 3.02
C SER A 2 -22.24 12.82 2.17
N ASP A 3 -21.02 12.42 1.78
CA ASP A 3 -20.17 13.10 0.79
C ASP A 3 -20.75 13.04 -0.65
N ASP A 4 -22.07 12.96 -0.79
CA ASP A 4 -22.71 12.94 -2.11
C ASP A 4 -22.78 14.39 -2.62
N ILE A 5 -21.90 14.71 -3.57
CA ILE A 5 -21.93 15.95 -4.36
C ILE A 5 -23.36 16.15 -4.87
N LEU A 6 -24.00 17.29 -4.59
CA LEU A 6 -25.41 17.48 -4.96
C LEU A 6 -25.61 17.70 -6.46
N ASP A 7 -24.56 18.10 -7.18
CA ASP A 7 -24.60 18.35 -8.61
C ASP A 7 -24.09 17.13 -9.43
N SER A 8 -24.70 16.90 -10.59
CA SER A 8 -24.25 15.92 -11.59
C SER A 8 -23.71 16.69 -12.79
N LEU A 9 -22.39 16.86 -12.83
CA LEU A 9 -21.67 17.49 -13.94
C LEU A 9 -20.89 16.44 -14.70
N ASP A 10 -20.79 16.60 -16.01
CA ASP A 10 -19.94 15.80 -16.88
C ASP A 10 -18.47 16.19 -16.73
N TRP A 11 -17.58 15.44 -17.39
CA TRP A 11 -16.13 15.67 -17.32
C TRP A 11 -15.67 16.97 -17.99
N ARG A 12 -16.55 17.65 -18.73
CA ARG A 12 -16.33 19.00 -19.27
C ARG A 12 -16.84 20.09 -18.32
N GLY A 13 -17.54 19.71 -17.24
CA GLY A 13 -18.12 20.62 -16.26
C GLY A 13 -19.56 21.01 -16.59
N GLU A 14 -20.18 20.42 -17.59
CA GLU A 14 -21.55 20.72 -18.01
C GLU A 14 -22.57 19.86 -17.25
N PRO A 15 -23.80 20.32 -17.00
CA PRO A 15 -24.84 19.48 -16.41
C PRO A 15 -25.07 18.19 -17.22
N VAL A 16 -25.13 17.06 -16.54
CA VAL A 16 -25.39 15.76 -17.18
C VAL A 16 -26.79 15.76 -17.79
N ASP A 17 -26.87 15.71 -19.11
CA ASP A 17 -28.13 15.59 -19.84
C ASP A 17 -28.48 14.12 -20.13
N CYS A 18 -29.48 13.62 -19.40
CA CYS A 18 -29.97 12.26 -19.57
C CYS A 18 -30.91 12.08 -20.77
N THR A 19 -31.37 13.16 -21.41
CA THR A 19 -32.30 13.09 -22.55
C THR A 19 -31.59 12.72 -23.86
N THR A 20 -30.32 13.10 -23.98
CA THR A 20 -29.45 12.85 -25.14
C THR A 20 -28.48 11.68 -24.94
N CYS A 21 -28.43 11.11 -23.73
CA CYS A 21 -27.53 10.01 -23.39
C CYS A 21 -27.85 8.71 -24.16
N THR A 22 -26.81 8.08 -24.71
CA THR A 22 -26.90 6.80 -25.44
C THR A 22 -27.48 5.66 -24.59
N HIS A 23 -27.31 5.71 -23.26
CA HIS A 23 -27.77 4.66 -22.33
C HIS A 23 -29.14 4.97 -21.70
N ARG A 24 -29.98 5.73 -22.40
CA ARG A 24 -31.34 6.07 -21.93
C ARG A 24 -32.21 4.85 -21.66
N ASP A 25 -31.96 3.74 -22.36
CA ASP A 25 -32.61 2.44 -22.16
C ASP A 25 -32.32 1.85 -20.78
N ARG A 26 -31.18 2.20 -20.18
CA ARG A 26 -30.76 1.77 -18.84
C ARG A 26 -31.25 2.72 -17.75
N ARG A 27 -31.77 3.91 -18.10
CA ARG A 27 -32.12 4.94 -17.11
C ARG A 27 -33.34 4.54 -16.28
N LEU A 28 -33.19 4.57 -14.96
CA LEU A 28 -34.32 4.56 -14.04
C LEU A 28 -34.79 5.98 -13.74
N ALA A 29 -36.11 6.18 -13.67
CA ALA A 29 -36.65 7.42 -13.17
C ALA A 29 -36.36 7.51 -11.66
N PRO A 30 -35.87 8.66 -11.14
CA PRO A 30 -35.56 8.82 -9.72
C PRO A 30 -36.74 8.50 -8.80
N GLU A 31 -37.94 8.81 -9.28
CA GLU A 31 -39.21 8.66 -8.57
C GLU A 31 -39.65 7.20 -8.42
N THR A 32 -39.18 6.32 -9.30
CA THR A 32 -39.56 4.89 -9.32
C THR A 32 -38.47 3.97 -8.76
N ALA A 33 -37.30 4.51 -8.44
CA ALA A 33 -36.15 3.73 -7.99
C ALA A 33 -36.27 3.37 -6.50
N ALA A 34 -37.00 2.30 -6.17
CA ALA A 34 -36.85 1.64 -4.88
C ALA A 34 -35.46 1.00 -4.84
N ILE A 35 -34.48 1.67 -4.22
CA ILE A 35 -33.12 1.15 -4.10
C ILE A 35 -33.16 -0.04 -3.13
N PRO A 36 -32.90 -1.28 -3.59
CA PRO A 36 -32.93 -2.45 -2.70
C PRO A 36 -31.84 -2.35 -1.63
N ALA A 37 -32.02 -3.08 -0.53
CA ALA A 37 -30.96 -3.24 0.46
C ALA A 37 -29.69 -3.79 -0.22
N GLY A 38 -28.62 -3.00 -0.21
CA GLY A 38 -27.38 -3.27 -0.97
C GLY A 38 -27.11 -2.32 -2.14
N GLY A 39 -28.07 -1.45 -2.51
CA GLY A 39 -27.80 -0.30 -3.38
C GLY A 39 -27.59 -0.59 -4.86
N LYS A 40 -27.59 -1.85 -5.29
CA LYS A 40 -27.26 -2.26 -6.67
C LYS A 40 -28.51 -2.37 -7.54
N LEU A 41 -28.55 -1.61 -8.64
CA LEU A 41 -29.59 -1.67 -9.66
C LEU A 41 -28.97 -2.22 -10.96
N ALA A 42 -28.82 -3.54 -11.03
CA ALA A 42 -28.15 -4.21 -12.14
C ALA A 42 -28.85 -3.92 -13.48
N GLY A 43 -28.07 -3.60 -14.52
CA GLY A 43 -28.59 -3.24 -15.84
C GLY A 43 -29.20 -1.84 -15.90
N HIS A 44 -28.97 -0.98 -14.89
CA HIS A 44 -29.56 0.35 -14.86
C HIS A 44 -28.55 1.47 -14.58
N CYS A 45 -28.95 2.72 -14.82
CA CYS A 45 -28.26 3.92 -14.36
C CYS A 45 -29.23 4.85 -13.62
N LEU A 46 -28.70 5.65 -12.70
CA LEU A 46 -29.47 6.59 -11.89
C LEU A 46 -28.64 7.86 -11.66
N PRO A 47 -29.09 9.04 -12.13
CA PRO A 47 -28.38 10.30 -11.90
C PRO A 47 -28.05 10.52 -10.42
N LEU A 48 -26.93 11.20 -10.14
CA LEU A 48 -26.36 11.40 -8.81
C LEU A 48 -25.90 10.13 -8.06
N LYS A 49 -26.17 8.93 -8.60
CA LYS A 49 -25.80 7.65 -7.98
C LYS A 49 -24.89 6.79 -8.86
N ALA A 50 -25.29 6.48 -10.08
CA ALA A 50 -24.53 5.67 -11.01
C ALA A 50 -24.72 6.19 -12.43
N CYS A 51 -23.70 6.88 -12.96
CA CYS A 51 -23.77 7.49 -14.27
C CYS A 51 -22.36 7.50 -14.90
N VAL A 52 -22.24 7.02 -16.13
CA VAL A 52 -20.98 7.04 -16.90
C VAL A 52 -20.61 8.42 -17.39
N GLN A 53 -21.61 9.30 -17.56
CA GLN A 53 -21.41 10.67 -18.04
C GLN A 53 -20.97 11.61 -16.92
N ASP A 54 -21.04 11.20 -15.65
CA ASP A 54 -20.68 12.04 -14.51
C ASP A 54 -19.15 12.13 -14.38
N ARG A 55 -18.63 13.25 -13.87
CA ARG A 55 -17.19 13.42 -13.62
C ARG A 55 -16.70 12.73 -12.35
N TYR A 56 -17.60 12.33 -11.45
CA TYR A 56 -17.20 11.77 -10.17
C TYR A 56 -16.90 10.27 -10.27
N ALA A 57 -15.63 9.89 -10.06
CA ALA A 57 -15.12 8.52 -10.07
C ALA A 57 -16.06 7.47 -9.48
N LYS A 58 -16.61 7.71 -8.28
CA LYS A 58 -17.44 6.73 -7.57
C LYS A 58 -18.78 6.48 -8.26
N ARG A 59 -19.31 7.45 -9.02
CA ARG A 59 -20.55 7.29 -9.80
C ARG A 59 -20.29 6.54 -11.10
N ILE A 60 -19.17 6.83 -11.75
CA ILE A 60 -18.71 6.10 -12.93
C ILE A 60 -18.43 4.63 -12.56
N GLN A 61 -17.73 4.41 -11.44
CA GLN A 61 -17.46 3.07 -10.93
C GLN A 61 -18.75 2.30 -10.70
N ARG A 62 -19.71 2.87 -9.96
CA ARG A 62 -21.02 2.25 -9.71
C ARG A 62 -21.77 1.95 -11.01
N PHE A 63 -21.69 2.84 -12.01
CA PHE A 63 -22.30 2.57 -13.32
C PHE A 63 -21.78 1.28 -13.94
N PHE A 64 -20.47 1.04 -13.96
CA PHE A 64 -19.91 -0.19 -14.51
C PHE A 64 -20.08 -1.42 -13.59
N GLU A 65 -20.20 -1.24 -12.28
CA GLU A 65 -20.61 -2.32 -11.37
C GLU A 65 -22.03 -2.81 -11.65
N TRP A 66 -22.91 -1.90 -12.08
CA TRP A 66 -24.29 -2.18 -12.43
C TRP A 66 -24.43 -2.66 -13.87
N ASN A 67 -23.56 -2.19 -14.78
CA ASN A 67 -23.59 -2.47 -16.22
C ASN A 67 -22.22 -2.94 -16.74
N PRO A 68 -21.70 -4.11 -16.27
CA PRO A 68 -20.40 -4.60 -16.71
C PRO A 68 -20.36 -4.95 -18.20
N ASP A 69 -21.52 -5.24 -18.81
CA ASP A 69 -21.69 -5.47 -20.25
C ASP A 69 -21.27 -4.26 -21.10
N LEU A 70 -21.38 -3.04 -20.57
CA LEU A 70 -21.04 -1.81 -21.27
C LEU A 70 -19.57 -1.43 -21.15
N ALA A 71 -18.79 -2.08 -20.28
CA ALA A 71 -17.42 -1.66 -19.97
C ALA A 71 -16.50 -1.69 -21.19
N ALA A 72 -16.57 -2.74 -22.01
CA ALA A 72 -15.74 -2.88 -23.22
C ALA A 72 -15.89 -1.70 -24.19
N GLY A 73 -17.11 -1.20 -24.37
CA GLY A 73 -17.41 -0.09 -25.29
C GLY A 73 -16.90 1.28 -24.82
N HIS A 74 -16.41 1.40 -23.58
CA HIS A 74 -15.94 2.67 -23.00
C HIS A 74 -14.42 2.71 -22.80
N LEU A 75 -13.68 1.73 -23.34
CA LEU A 75 -12.22 1.72 -23.25
C LEU A 75 -11.57 2.84 -24.08
N ASP A 76 -12.26 3.39 -25.08
CA ASP A 76 -11.75 4.49 -25.93
C ASP A 76 -12.38 5.85 -25.55
N HIS A 77 -13.00 5.95 -24.36
CA HIS A 77 -13.67 7.18 -23.92
C HIS A 77 -12.67 8.34 -23.74
N PRO A 78 -13.00 9.60 -24.11
CA PRO A 78 -12.07 10.72 -23.99
C PRO A 78 -11.65 11.01 -22.54
N TYR A 79 -12.56 10.82 -21.59
CA TYR A 79 -12.27 10.99 -20.16
C TYR A 79 -11.56 9.76 -19.58
N PHE A 80 -10.37 9.96 -19.02
CA PHE A 80 -9.54 8.87 -18.49
C PHE A 80 -10.21 8.11 -17.34
N GLU A 81 -10.97 8.77 -16.47
CA GLU A 81 -11.63 8.06 -15.37
C GLU A 81 -12.69 7.08 -15.85
N VAL A 82 -13.36 7.38 -16.96
CA VAL A 82 -14.28 6.43 -17.60
C VAL A 82 -13.49 5.24 -18.15
N ARG A 83 -12.37 5.47 -18.83
CA ARG A 83 -11.50 4.38 -19.31
C ARG A 83 -10.97 3.54 -18.15
N ALA A 84 -10.49 4.17 -17.07
CA ALA A 84 -9.96 3.50 -15.89
C ALA A 84 -11.03 2.65 -15.19
N ASN A 85 -12.24 3.19 -14.99
CA ASN A 85 -13.33 2.44 -14.39
C ASN A 85 -13.86 1.34 -15.32
N ALA A 86 -14.01 1.61 -16.62
CA ALA A 86 -14.35 0.59 -17.62
C ALA A 86 -13.33 -0.57 -17.61
N ALA A 87 -12.05 -0.24 -17.56
CA ALA A 87 -10.95 -1.21 -17.50
C ALA A 87 -10.97 -2.09 -16.24
N ARG A 88 -11.75 -1.78 -15.20
CA ARG A 88 -11.97 -2.68 -14.05
C ARG A 88 -12.94 -3.82 -14.33
N PHE A 89 -13.90 -3.61 -15.23
CA PHE A 89 -14.99 -4.55 -15.52
C PHE A 89 -14.90 -5.18 -16.92
N ALA A 90 -14.19 -4.55 -17.85
CA ALA A 90 -14.06 -5.04 -19.21
C ALA A 90 -13.40 -6.43 -19.27
N PRO A 91 -13.68 -7.24 -20.31
CA PRO A 91 -13.02 -8.53 -20.50
C PRO A 91 -11.49 -8.38 -20.62
N ILE A 92 -10.74 -9.24 -19.91
CA ILE A 92 -9.29 -9.13 -19.77
C ILE A 92 -8.54 -9.08 -21.11
N PHE A 93 -9.02 -9.79 -22.14
CA PHE A 93 -8.41 -9.84 -23.46
C PHE A 93 -8.52 -8.53 -24.25
N GLN A 94 -9.36 -7.58 -23.81
CA GLN A 94 -9.48 -6.26 -24.44
C GLN A 94 -8.53 -5.22 -23.82
N LEU A 95 -8.11 -5.43 -22.57
CA LEU A 95 -7.23 -4.51 -21.83
C LEU A 95 -5.88 -4.22 -22.48
N PRO A 96 -5.22 -5.14 -23.23
CA PRO A 96 -3.89 -4.88 -23.79
C PRO A 96 -3.79 -3.61 -24.65
N ARG A 97 -4.90 -3.13 -25.25
CA ARG A 97 -4.92 -1.89 -26.03
C ARG A 97 -4.64 -0.63 -25.21
N LEU A 98 -4.91 -0.67 -23.90
CA LEU A 98 -4.72 0.45 -22.98
C LEU A 98 -3.34 0.45 -22.30
N MET A 99 -2.43 -0.47 -22.67
CA MET A 99 -1.11 -0.54 -22.04
C MET A 99 -0.27 0.73 -22.24
N ASN A 100 -0.54 1.46 -23.32
CA ASN A 100 0.08 2.75 -23.62
C ASN A 100 -0.91 3.92 -23.44
N ASP A 101 -1.93 3.76 -22.59
CA ASP A 101 -2.85 4.85 -22.29
C ASP A 101 -2.05 6.05 -21.76
N PRO A 102 -2.32 7.28 -22.22
CA PRO A 102 -1.58 8.46 -21.78
C PRO A 102 -1.73 8.70 -20.27
N ASP A 103 -2.80 8.21 -19.66
CA ASP A 103 -3.10 8.42 -18.25
C ASP A 103 -2.60 7.25 -17.38
N GLU A 104 -1.80 7.57 -16.37
CA GLU A 104 -1.25 6.61 -15.42
C GLU A 104 -2.32 5.91 -14.57
N THR A 105 -3.45 6.55 -14.31
CA THR A 105 -4.55 5.93 -13.55
C THR A 105 -5.12 4.75 -14.32
N VAL A 106 -5.24 4.87 -15.65
CA VAL A 106 -5.68 3.77 -16.52
C VAL A 106 -4.64 2.65 -16.52
N ARG A 107 -3.36 2.96 -16.72
CA ARG A 107 -2.26 1.98 -16.72
C ARG A 107 -2.12 1.27 -15.37
N SER A 108 -2.33 1.96 -14.25
CA SER A 108 -2.33 1.39 -12.89
C SER A 108 -3.49 0.41 -12.68
N VAL A 109 -4.69 0.70 -13.20
CA VAL A 109 -5.81 -0.25 -13.19
C VAL A 109 -5.46 -1.50 -14.01
N LEU A 110 -4.83 -1.33 -15.18
CA LEU A 110 -4.36 -2.44 -16.00
C LEU A 110 -3.39 -3.32 -15.23
N ALA A 111 -2.39 -2.74 -14.56
CA ALA A 111 -1.41 -3.47 -13.77
C ALA A 111 -2.08 -4.38 -12.73
N ARG A 112 -3.26 -4.04 -12.21
CA ARG A 112 -4.01 -4.87 -11.25
C ARG A 112 -4.72 -6.08 -11.88
N ARG A 113 -4.95 -6.08 -13.19
CA ARG A 113 -5.76 -7.11 -13.88
C ARG A 113 -5.01 -7.91 -14.93
N LEU A 114 -3.96 -7.35 -15.54
CA LEU A 114 -3.26 -8.00 -16.64
C LEU A 114 -2.66 -9.36 -16.25
N PRO A 115 -2.58 -10.32 -17.19
CA PRO A 115 -1.83 -11.55 -16.96
C PRO A 115 -0.34 -11.25 -16.80
N ARG A 116 0.38 -12.09 -16.05
CA ARG A 116 1.79 -11.90 -15.68
C ARG A 116 2.69 -11.46 -16.85
N ARG A 117 2.57 -12.12 -18.01
CA ARG A 117 3.37 -11.79 -19.22
C ARG A 117 3.23 -10.34 -19.68
N LEU A 118 2.03 -9.76 -19.58
CA LEU A 118 1.78 -8.36 -19.94
C LEU A 118 2.09 -7.41 -18.80
N LEU A 119 1.86 -7.85 -17.56
CA LEU A 119 2.23 -7.09 -16.37
C LEU A 119 3.73 -6.76 -16.34
N LEU A 120 4.58 -7.72 -16.71
CA LEU A 120 6.03 -7.53 -16.80
C LEU A 120 6.45 -6.39 -17.74
N LYS A 121 5.64 -6.07 -18.75
CA LYS A 121 5.92 -4.95 -19.67
C LYS A 121 5.66 -3.59 -19.04
N LEU A 122 4.88 -3.52 -17.96
CA LEU A 122 4.61 -2.29 -17.20
C LEU A 122 5.60 -2.11 -16.04
N ARG A 123 6.58 -3.01 -15.88
CA ARG A 123 7.54 -2.93 -14.77
C ARG A 123 8.38 -1.66 -14.82
N ASP A 124 8.72 -1.22 -16.02
CA ASP A 124 9.56 -0.04 -16.26
C ASP A 124 8.70 1.17 -16.67
N ASP A 125 7.42 1.17 -16.27
CA ASP A 125 6.49 2.26 -16.54
C ASP A 125 7.04 3.59 -15.98
N PRO A 126 6.93 4.73 -16.70
CA PRO A 126 7.47 6.01 -16.22
C PRO A 126 6.83 6.48 -14.92
N ASP A 127 5.58 6.11 -14.65
CA ASP A 127 4.85 6.55 -13.47
C ASP A 127 5.02 5.58 -12.29
N ARG A 128 5.34 6.14 -11.11
CA ARG A 128 5.59 5.34 -9.90
C ARG A 128 4.35 4.58 -9.43
N GLU A 129 3.14 5.10 -9.58
CA GLU A 129 1.90 4.44 -9.11
C GLU A 129 1.59 3.20 -9.94
N VAL A 130 1.95 3.23 -11.24
CA VAL A 130 1.91 2.04 -12.08
C VAL A 130 2.95 1.01 -11.60
N ARG A 131 4.20 1.43 -11.37
CA ARG A 131 5.24 0.52 -10.85
C ARG A 131 4.91 -0.06 -9.47
N ILE A 132 4.28 0.71 -8.57
CA ILE A 132 3.75 0.21 -7.29
C ILE A 132 2.66 -0.84 -7.52
N ALA A 133 1.72 -0.60 -8.44
CA ALA A 133 0.68 -1.56 -8.78
C ALA A 133 1.23 -2.85 -9.39
N VAL A 134 2.30 -2.74 -10.20
CA VAL A 134 3.05 -3.88 -10.73
C VAL A 134 3.75 -4.65 -9.61
N ALA A 135 4.50 -3.95 -8.76
CA ALA A 135 5.20 -4.51 -7.60
C ALA A 135 4.24 -5.17 -6.59
N ALA A 136 2.96 -4.81 -6.59
CA ALA A 136 1.93 -5.43 -5.75
C ALA A 136 1.43 -6.78 -6.28
N ARG A 137 1.77 -7.15 -7.52
CA ARG A 137 1.35 -8.41 -8.16
C ARG A 137 2.47 -9.31 -8.68
N LEU A 138 3.66 -8.77 -8.97
CA LEU A 138 4.81 -9.60 -9.32
C LEU A 138 5.23 -10.49 -8.16
N GLU A 139 5.88 -11.62 -8.45
CA GLU A 139 6.30 -12.62 -7.47
C GLU A 139 7.75 -13.02 -7.70
N ASP A 140 8.40 -13.51 -6.64
CA ASP A 140 9.74 -14.10 -6.67
C ASP A 140 10.77 -13.24 -7.43
N ALA A 141 11.44 -13.86 -8.40
CA ALA A 141 12.51 -13.26 -9.20
C ALA A 141 12.03 -12.08 -10.07
N ASP A 142 10.73 -11.95 -10.35
CA ASP A 142 10.24 -10.83 -11.18
C ASP A 142 10.32 -9.48 -10.46
N LEU A 143 10.36 -9.50 -9.12
CA LEU A 143 10.54 -8.31 -8.29
C LEU A 143 11.99 -7.84 -8.26
N ALA A 144 12.97 -8.68 -8.62
CA ALA A 144 14.39 -8.36 -8.49
C ALA A 144 14.80 -7.04 -9.18
N PRO A 145 14.30 -6.72 -10.40
CA PRO A 145 14.65 -5.45 -11.03
C PRO A 145 14.10 -4.21 -10.31
N LEU A 146 12.99 -4.35 -9.57
CA LEU A 146 12.38 -3.25 -8.82
C LEU A 146 13.05 -3.01 -7.45
N MET A 147 13.98 -3.86 -7.03
CA MET A 147 14.75 -3.64 -5.79
C MET A 147 15.65 -2.40 -5.86
N ARG A 148 15.94 -1.92 -7.08
CA ARG A 148 16.71 -0.70 -7.35
C ARG A 148 15.86 0.37 -8.04
N ASP A 149 14.53 0.33 -7.86
CA ASP A 149 13.66 1.37 -8.39
C ASP A 149 14.08 2.74 -7.83
N PRO A 150 14.13 3.80 -8.65
CA PRO A 150 14.48 5.14 -8.16
C PRO A 150 13.49 5.66 -7.11
N ASP A 151 12.26 5.15 -7.04
CA ASP A 151 11.26 5.56 -6.07
C ASP A 151 11.28 4.65 -4.82
N CYS A 152 11.47 5.25 -3.64
CA CYS A 152 11.50 4.48 -2.39
C CYS A 152 10.15 3.82 -2.05
N SER A 153 9.01 4.33 -2.53
CA SER A 153 7.70 3.70 -2.31
C SER A 153 7.56 2.41 -3.12
N VAL A 154 8.18 2.33 -4.30
CA VAL A 154 8.27 1.08 -5.07
C VAL A 154 9.18 0.10 -4.34
N ARG A 155 10.37 0.52 -3.91
CA ARG A 155 11.30 -0.34 -3.14
C ARG A 155 10.67 -0.83 -1.83
N LEU A 156 9.90 0.01 -1.14
CA LEU A 156 9.14 -0.37 0.06
C LEU A 156 8.05 -1.41 -0.25
N ARG A 157 7.40 -1.32 -1.42
CA ARG A 157 6.45 -2.36 -1.87
C ARG A 157 7.17 -3.69 -2.16
N VAL A 158 8.36 -3.62 -2.76
CA VAL A 158 9.21 -4.77 -3.11
C VAL A 158 9.72 -5.48 -1.87
N VAL A 159 10.34 -4.75 -0.94
CA VAL A 159 10.93 -5.33 0.29
C VAL A 159 9.90 -5.99 1.19
N ARG A 160 8.60 -5.69 1.07
CA ARG A 160 7.52 -6.39 1.78
C ARG A 160 7.13 -7.73 1.16
N ARG A 161 7.56 -8.01 -0.07
CA ARG A 161 7.08 -9.15 -0.87
C ARG A 161 8.17 -10.06 -1.41
N ILE A 162 9.40 -9.57 -1.57
CA ILE A 162 10.50 -10.42 -2.05
C ILE A 162 10.76 -11.60 -1.10
N PRO A 163 11.21 -12.76 -1.60
CA PRO A 163 11.67 -13.87 -0.75
C PRO A 163 12.75 -13.44 0.25
N ASP A 164 12.78 -14.05 1.43
CA ASP A 164 13.70 -13.66 2.50
C ASP A 164 15.18 -13.75 2.10
N GLY A 165 15.53 -14.72 1.26
CA GLY A 165 16.89 -14.88 0.73
C GLY A 165 17.38 -13.71 -0.16
N MET A 166 16.48 -12.82 -0.58
CA MET A 166 16.82 -11.62 -1.35
C MET A 166 16.96 -10.35 -0.50
N LEU A 167 16.49 -10.36 0.75
CA LEU A 167 16.55 -9.21 1.66
C LEU A 167 17.98 -8.68 1.89
N PRO A 168 19.04 -9.51 1.96
CA PRO A 168 20.40 -8.99 2.16
C PRO A 168 20.83 -7.95 1.11
N ALA A 169 20.32 -8.05 -0.12
CA ALA A 169 20.66 -7.10 -1.18
C ALA A 169 20.04 -5.70 -0.99
N MET A 170 19.13 -5.52 -0.04
CA MET A 170 18.49 -4.24 0.29
C MET A 170 18.89 -3.69 1.68
N MET A 171 19.79 -4.36 2.40
CA MET A 171 20.21 -3.94 3.75
C MET A 171 20.85 -2.55 3.81
N HIS A 172 21.41 -2.09 2.70
CA HIS A 172 22.05 -0.78 2.58
C HIS A 172 21.25 0.16 1.66
N ASP A 173 19.93 -0.03 1.58
CA ASP A 173 19.06 0.91 0.87
C ASP A 173 19.25 2.32 1.42
N GLU A 174 19.23 3.35 0.58
CA GLU A 174 19.43 4.73 1.01
C GLU A 174 18.29 5.22 1.92
N ASP A 175 17.08 4.69 1.73
CA ASP A 175 15.90 5.10 2.48
C ASP A 175 15.78 4.29 3.80
N PRO A 176 15.74 4.96 4.95
CA PRO A 176 15.67 4.28 6.24
C PRO A 176 14.35 3.52 6.46
N GLU A 177 13.24 3.88 5.81
CA GLU A 177 11.98 3.12 5.89
C GLU A 177 12.10 1.78 5.17
N VAL A 178 12.81 1.75 4.04
CA VAL A 178 13.12 0.49 3.34
C VAL A 178 13.99 -0.37 4.25
N ARG A 179 15.04 0.20 4.86
CA ARG A 179 15.92 -0.55 5.80
C ARG A 179 15.18 -1.03 7.05
N VAL A 180 14.21 -0.27 7.58
CA VAL A 180 13.33 -0.71 8.69
C VAL A 180 12.55 -1.95 8.27
N GLU A 181 11.96 -1.94 7.07
CA GLU A 181 11.21 -3.08 6.56
C GLU A 181 12.11 -4.29 6.25
N VAL A 182 13.35 -4.06 5.77
CA VAL A 182 14.37 -5.12 5.71
C VAL A 182 14.60 -5.69 7.11
N ALA A 183 14.90 -4.85 8.09
CA ALA A 183 15.20 -5.28 9.46
C ALA A 183 14.07 -6.05 10.13
N ARG A 184 12.80 -5.84 9.74
CA ARG A 184 11.65 -6.62 10.24
C ARG A 184 11.65 -8.06 9.74
N ARG A 185 12.10 -8.29 8.51
CA ARG A 185 12.00 -9.58 7.82
C ARG A 185 13.32 -10.35 7.75
N LEU A 186 14.45 -9.66 7.82
CA LEU A 186 15.78 -10.21 7.64
C LEU A 186 16.04 -11.38 8.60
N SER A 187 16.68 -12.44 8.11
CA SER A 187 17.01 -13.61 8.94
C SER A 187 18.00 -13.27 10.06
N MET A 188 17.98 -14.07 11.13
CA MET A 188 18.86 -13.86 12.30
C MET A 188 20.36 -13.94 12.00
N ASP A 189 20.75 -14.56 10.89
CA ASP A 189 22.16 -14.62 10.45
C ASP A 189 22.68 -13.25 10.00
N TRP A 190 21.81 -12.42 9.42
CA TRP A 190 22.16 -11.11 8.85
C TRP A 190 21.72 -9.94 9.74
N LEU A 191 20.70 -10.12 10.58
CA LEU A 191 20.16 -9.07 11.44
C LEU A 191 21.22 -8.35 12.32
N PRO A 192 22.22 -9.05 12.93
CA PRO A 192 23.25 -8.38 13.73
C PRO A 192 24.05 -7.32 12.96
N SER A 193 24.17 -7.43 11.63
CA SER A 193 24.87 -6.44 10.81
C SER A 193 24.18 -5.07 10.79
N LEU A 194 22.89 -5.00 11.13
CA LEU A 194 22.12 -3.75 11.21
C LEU A 194 22.18 -3.10 12.60
N ALA A 195 22.91 -3.67 13.56
CA ALA A 195 23.03 -3.09 14.91
C ALA A 195 23.74 -1.73 14.93
N TRP A 196 24.46 -1.39 13.86
CA TRP A 196 25.14 -0.10 13.69
C TRP A 196 24.55 0.74 12.54
N ASP A 197 23.30 0.48 12.13
CA ASP A 197 22.63 1.32 11.14
C ASP A 197 22.53 2.77 11.66
N ASP A 198 22.72 3.75 10.78
CA ASP A 198 22.64 5.18 11.14
C ASP A 198 21.24 5.55 11.68
N SER A 199 20.19 4.86 11.23
CA SER A 199 18.81 5.11 11.65
C SER A 199 18.49 4.43 12.99
N PRO A 200 18.12 5.18 14.04
CA PRO A 200 17.70 4.59 15.31
C PRO A 200 16.46 3.71 15.16
N ARG A 201 15.61 3.96 14.15
CA ARG A 201 14.43 3.12 13.87
C ARG A 201 14.81 1.73 13.38
N VAL A 202 15.89 1.62 12.60
CA VAL A 202 16.42 0.31 12.18
C VAL A 202 17.00 -0.42 13.38
N ARG A 203 17.83 0.26 14.19
CA ARG A 203 18.42 -0.31 15.40
C ARG A 203 17.38 -0.71 16.44
N LEU A 204 16.25 0.01 16.52
CA LEU A 204 15.12 -0.35 17.38
C LEU A 204 14.49 -1.69 16.97
N VAL A 205 14.25 -1.90 15.67
CA VAL A 205 13.76 -3.20 15.16
C VAL A 205 14.76 -4.31 15.44
N VAL A 206 16.06 -4.03 15.30
CA VAL A 206 17.13 -4.98 15.67
C VAL A 206 17.06 -5.31 17.17
N ALA A 207 16.93 -4.31 18.05
CA ALA A 207 16.79 -4.48 19.49
C ALA A 207 15.51 -5.24 19.88
N GLN A 208 14.45 -5.16 19.09
CA GLN A 208 13.19 -5.89 19.31
C GLN A 208 13.27 -7.35 18.85
N ARG A 209 14.13 -7.66 17.87
CA ARG A 209 14.20 -9.00 17.25
C ARG A 209 15.39 -9.84 17.70
N LEU A 210 16.53 -9.24 18.03
CA LEU A 210 17.72 -9.99 18.44
C LEU A 210 17.42 -10.89 19.66
N PRO A 211 18.05 -12.08 19.75
CA PRO A 211 18.03 -12.89 20.96
C PRO A 211 18.54 -12.11 22.17
N THR A 212 17.99 -12.37 23.36
CA THR A 212 18.33 -11.62 24.58
C THR A 212 19.83 -11.62 24.89
N SER A 213 20.49 -12.75 24.64
CA SER A 213 21.94 -12.94 24.81
C SER A 213 22.82 -12.06 23.90
N LYS A 214 22.25 -11.53 22.81
CA LYS A 214 22.96 -10.67 21.84
C LYS A 214 22.63 -9.18 22.00
N LEU A 215 21.71 -8.81 22.89
CA LEU A 215 21.31 -7.40 23.05
C LEU A 215 22.38 -6.50 23.68
N HIS A 216 23.41 -7.09 24.28
CA HIS A 216 24.54 -6.35 24.85
C HIS A 216 25.22 -5.41 23.85
N VAL A 217 25.14 -5.69 22.54
CA VAL A 217 25.73 -4.83 21.49
C VAL A 217 25.03 -3.47 21.37
N LEU A 218 23.80 -3.34 21.87
CA LEU A 218 22.98 -2.12 21.80
C LEU A 218 22.81 -1.43 23.17
N LEU A 219 23.54 -1.88 24.21
CA LEU A 219 23.43 -1.34 25.57
C LEU A 219 23.75 0.15 25.67
N GLN A 220 24.66 0.62 24.82
CA GLN A 220 25.14 2.01 24.81
C GLN A 220 24.64 2.75 23.56
N ASP A 221 23.50 2.34 22.99
CA ASP A 221 22.93 3.03 21.84
C ASP A 221 22.66 4.50 22.18
N ALA A 222 22.95 5.41 21.24
CA ALA A 222 22.72 6.83 21.45
C ALA A 222 21.23 7.16 21.62
N ASP A 223 20.36 6.39 20.96
CA ASP A 223 18.91 6.57 21.03
C ASP A 223 18.32 5.81 22.22
N TRP A 224 17.64 6.53 23.10
CA TRP A 224 17.11 5.98 24.33
C TRP A 224 15.95 5.01 24.10
N MET A 225 15.22 5.09 22.98
CA MET A 225 14.16 4.11 22.66
C MET A 225 14.77 2.75 22.34
N VAL A 226 15.96 2.72 21.72
CA VAL A 226 16.72 1.49 21.51
C VAL A 226 17.17 0.92 22.85
N ARG A 227 17.74 1.76 23.74
CA ARG A 227 18.13 1.34 25.09
C ARG A 227 16.94 0.88 25.94
N LEU A 228 15.78 1.50 25.80
CA LEU A 228 14.52 1.07 26.44
C LEU A 228 14.12 -0.33 25.96
N ALA A 229 14.20 -0.58 24.65
CA ALA A 229 13.91 -1.90 24.09
C ALA A 229 14.89 -2.97 24.60
N VAL A 230 16.17 -2.62 24.72
CA VAL A 230 17.19 -3.48 25.34
C VAL A 230 16.86 -3.72 26.82
N ALA A 231 16.55 -2.67 27.59
CA ALA A 231 16.20 -2.77 29.00
C ALA A 231 15.01 -3.70 29.23
N GLY A 232 14.00 -3.68 28.36
CA GLY A 232 12.85 -4.58 28.44
C GLY A 232 13.15 -6.06 28.17
N ARG A 233 14.26 -6.39 27.49
CA ARG A 233 14.49 -7.75 26.95
C ARG A 233 15.82 -8.41 27.35
N ILE A 234 16.90 -7.67 27.56
CA ILE A 234 18.25 -8.22 27.81
C ILE A 234 18.27 -9.17 29.02
N ASP A 235 19.19 -10.13 29.05
CA ASP A 235 19.31 -11.05 30.18
C ASP A 235 19.53 -10.29 31.50
N ALA A 236 18.88 -10.74 32.59
CA ALA A 236 18.86 -10.00 33.85
C ALA A 236 20.25 -9.70 34.42
N GLY A 237 21.22 -10.60 34.21
CA GLY A 237 22.61 -10.41 34.62
C GLY A 237 23.36 -9.30 33.88
N GLN A 238 22.79 -8.78 32.78
CA GLN A 238 23.37 -7.70 31.98
C GLN A 238 22.63 -6.36 32.14
N LEU A 239 21.66 -6.26 33.06
CA LEU A 239 20.89 -5.03 33.30
C LEU A 239 21.70 -3.91 33.96
N GLY A 240 22.83 -4.24 34.61
CA GLY A 240 23.63 -3.32 35.42
C GLY A 240 23.87 -1.93 34.78
N PRO A 241 24.35 -1.85 33.53
CA PRO A 241 24.60 -0.57 32.85
C PRO A 241 23.36 0.32 32.66
N LEU A 242 22.14 -0.23 32.69
CA LEU A 242 20.89 0.49 32.45
C LEU A 242 20.21 0.98 33.74
N LEU A 243 20.69 0.57 34.92
CA LEU A 243 20.11 0.99 36.21
C LEU A 243 20.31 2.47 36.51
N ASP A 244 21.34 3.06 35.89
CA ASP A 244 21.74 4.46 35.99
C ASP A 244 21.73 5.14 34.59
N ASP A 245 20.96 4.61 33.64
CA ASP A 245 20.75 5.24 32.32
C ASP A 245 20.31 6.70 32.48
N PRO A 246 20.71 7.66 31.62
CA PRO A 246 20.26 9.05 31.72
C PRO A 246 18.74 9.22 31.64
N GLU A 247 18.02 8.35 30.92
CA GLU A 247 16.56 8.44 30.79
C GLU A 247 15.83 7.68 31.89
N GLU A 248 14.83 8.32 32.51
CA GLU A 248 14.10 7.75 33.64
C GLU A 248 13.30 6.51 33.24
N GLU A 249 12.69 6.50 32.07
CA GLU A 249 11.92 5.37 31.54
C GLU A 249 12.81 4.13 31.41
N VAL A 250 14.05 4.30 30.94
CA VAL A 250 15.01 3.19 30.80
C VAL A 250 15.41 2.67 32.19
N ARG A 251 15.74 3.56 33.14
CA ARG A 251 16.05 3.19 34.53
C ARG A 251 14.90 2.46 35.20
N ALA A 252 13.67 2.97 35.03
CA ALA A 252 12.47 2.41 35.65
C ALA A 252 12.27 0.96 35.19
N ILE A 253 12.35 0.70 33.89
CA ILE A 253 12.24 -0.65 33.32
C ILE A 253 13.39 -1.54 33.82
N ALA A 254 14.63 -1.06 33.79
CA ALA A 254 15.78 -1.84 34.25
C ALA A 254 15.66 -2.25 35.73
N ARG A 255 15.25 -1.32 36.60
CA ARG A 255 15.06 -1.56 38.05
C ARG A 255 13.90 -2.54 38.32
N GLN A 256 12.79 -2.40 37.59
CA GLN A 256 11.66 -3.32 37.70
C GLN A 256 12.09 -4.76 37.35
N ARG A 257 12.82 -4.96 36.25
CA ARG A 257 13.33 -6.30 35.88
C ARG A 257 14.36 -6.83 36.86
N ALA A 258 15.26 -5.97 37.35
CA ALA A 258 16.24 -6.37 38.36
C ALA A 258 15.57 -6.84 39.67
N ALA A 259 14.40 -6.29 40.01
CA ALA A 259 13.56 -6.73 41.11
C ALA A 259 12.68 -7.97 40.80
N GLY A 260 12.75 -8.53 39.58
CA GLY A 260 11.97 -9.69 39.16
C GLY A 260 10.50 -9.39 38.84
N LEU A 261 10.13 -8.13 38.62
CA LEU A 261 8.76 -7.75 38.28
C LEU A 261 8.46 -8.04 36.80
N ALA A 262 7.23 -8.47 36.52
CA ALA A 262 6.73 -8.59 35.15
C ALA A 262 6.49 -7.20 34.55
N ILE A 263 6.91 -7.01 33.30
CA ILE A 263 6.83 -5.72 32.61
C ILE A 263 5.90 -5.84 31.40
N ALA A 264 4.97 -4.90 31.29
CA ALA A 264 4.24 -4.66 30.05
C ALA A 264 5.21 -4.00 29.06
N ASN A 265 5.61 -4.74 28.03
CA ASN A 265 6.55 -4.22 27.05
C ASN A 265 5.79 -3.32 26.06
N ASP A 266 5.51 -2.09 26.46
CA ASP A 266 4.76 -1.08 25.69
C ASP A 266 5.60 -0.47 24.53
N LEU A 267 6.60 -1.20 24.06
CA LEU A 267 7.35 -0.80 22.87
C LEU A 267 6.37 -0.70 21.69
N PRO A 268 6.51 0.32 20.83
CA PRO A 268 5.70 0.40 19.62
C PRO A 268 5.80 -0.93 18.85
N PRO A 269 4.65 -1.50 18.42
CA PRO A 269 4.64 -2.77 17.73
C PRO A 269 5.53 -2.70 16.48
N LEU A 270 6.17 -3.83 16.17
CA LEU A 270 7.01 -4.00 14.99
C LEU A 270 6.28 -3.56 13.73
#